data_AF-A0A357D697-F1
#
_entry.id   AF-A0A357D697-F1
#
_cell.length_a   1.000
_cell.length_b   1.000
_cell.length_c   1.000
_cell.angle_alpha   90.00
_cell.angle_beta   90.00
_cell.angle_gamma   90.00
#
_symmetry.space_group_name_H-M   'P 1'
#
loop_
_entity.id
_entity.type
_entity.pdbx_description
1 polymer ?
#
loop_
_entity_poly.entity_id
_entity_poly.type
_entity_poly.pdbx_seq_one_letter_code
_entity_poly.pdbx_strand_id
1 'polypeptide(L)'
;YIPWMELGRTEFLRQYGFSYRQCEAEGYLFPLLTVSCRYHAPAKYDDLVTVETALKAIRSPYLEFTYKITREPDGLLLVSGETKQICTTKDGKPRR
;
A
#
# COMPACT_ATOMS: atom_id res chain seq x y z
N TYR A 1 7.23 6.77 -6.25
CA TYR A 1 6.33 6.81 -5.09
C TYR A 1 5.24 5.75 -5.12
N ILE A 2 4.44 5.57 -6.19
CA ILE A 2 3.43 4.47 -6.24
C ILE A 2 4.05 3.08 -6.01
N PRO A 3 5.17 2.70 -6.65
CA PRO A 3 5.83 1.43 -6.35
C PRO A 3 6.28 1.30 -4.89
N TRP A 4 6.65 2.42 -4.26
CA TRP A 4 7.03 2.43 -2.84
C TRP A 4 5.82 2.23 -1.93
N MET A 5 4.67 2.81 -2.26
CA MET A 5 3.41 2.53 -1.55
C MET A 5 3.03 1.04 -1.67
N GLU A 6 3.19 0.44 -2.85
CA GLU A 6 2.96 -0.98 -3.05
C GLU A 6 3.91 -1.87 -2.22
N LEU A 7 5.19 -1.53 -2.17
CA LEU A 7 6.17 -2.20 -1.32
C LEU A 7 5.80 -2.05 0.17
N GLY A 8 5.49 -0.83 0.62
CA GLY A 8 5.08 -0.56 1.99
C GLY A 8 3.85 -1.36 2.41
N ARG A 9 2.84 -1.46 1.53
CA ARG A 9 1.68 -2.32 1.74
C ARG A 9 2.03 -3.80 1.81
N THR A 10 2.91 -4.27 0.93
CA THR A 10 3.32 -5.67 0.89
C THR A 10 4.07 -6.06 2.17
N GLU A 11 4.98 -5.19 2.64
CA GLU A 11 5.69 -5.39 3.91
C GLU A 11 4.76 -5.26 5.12
N PHE A 12 3.82 -4.31 5.10
CA PHE A 12 2.78 -4.22 6.14
C PHE A 12 2.03 -5.55 6.28
N LEU A 13 1.50 -6.10 5.19
CA LEU A 13 0.80 -7.39 5.23
C LEU A 13 1.69 -8.52 5.74
N ARG A 14 2.97 -8.55 5.31
CA ARG A 14 3.94 -9.55 5.76
C ARG A 14 4.19 -9.49 7.27
N GLN A 15 4.23 -8.30 7.86
CA GLN A 15 4.38 -8.12 9.32
C GLN A 15 3.19 -8.71 10.10
N TYR A 16 1.99 -8.74 9.49
CA TYR A 16 0.80 -9.37 10.06
C TYR A 16 0.65 -10.86 9.67
N GLY A 17 1.67 -11.48 9.08
CA GLY A 17 1.66 -12.91 8.72
C GLY A 17 0.96 -13.22 7.39
N PHE A 18 0.57 -12.22 6.61
CA PHE A 18 -0.04 -12.38 5.30
C PHE A 18 0.98 -12.11 4.20
N SER A 19 1.53 -13.16 3.59
CA SER A 19 2.28 -12.96 2.35
C SER A 19 1.34 -12.96 1.15
N TYR A 20 1.61 -12.08 0.18
CA TYR A 20 0.84 -12.04 -1.07
C TYR A 20 0.81 -13.39 -1.77
N ARG A 21 1.94 -14.11 -1.74
CA ARG A 21 2.08 -15.46 -2.29
C ARG A 21 1.14 -16.48 -1.64
N GLN A 22 0.96 -16.42 -0.32
CA GLN A 22 -0.01 -17.29 0.38
C GLN A 22 -1.44 -16.94 -0.04
N CYS A 23 -1.78 -15.65 -0.10
CA CYS A 23 -3.09 -15.22 -0.56
C CYS A 23 -3.40 -15.73 -1.98
N GLU A 24 -2.45 -15.61 -2.92
CA GLU A 24 -2.60 -16.11 -4.29
C GLU A 24 -2.73 -17.64 -4.36
N ALA A 25 -1.97 -18.36 -3.51
CA ALA A 25 -2.05 -19.81 -3.39
C ALA A 25 -3.44 -20.26 -2.88
N GLU A 26 -4.02 -19.51 -1.95
CA GLU A 26 -5.37 -19.70 -1.41
C GLU A 26 -6.48 -19.19 -2.36
N GLY A 27 -6.11 -18.60 -3.50
CA GLY A 27 -7.04 -18.14 -4.52
C GLY A 27 -7.57 -16.73 -4.32
N TYR A 28 -6.99 -15.96 -3.40
CA TYR A 28 -7.29 -14.55 -3.17
C TYR A 28 -6.35 -13.64 -3.98
N LEU A 29 -6.94 -12.62 -4.57
CA LEU A 29 -6.25 -11.54 -5.29
C LEU A 29 -6.66 -10.21 -4.67
N PHE A 30 -5.77 -9.21 -4.73
CA PHE A 30 -6.07 -7.86 -4.27
C PHE A 30 -5.89 -6.81 -5.38
N PRO A 31 -6.75 -6.78 -6.41
CA PRO A 31 -6.70 -5.73 -7.42
C PRO A 31 -6.79 -4.32 -6.83
N LEU A 32 -5.96 -3.43 -7.36
CA LEU A 32 -5.98 -2.01 -7.02
C LEU A 32 -7.15 -1.32 -7.75
N LEU A 33 -8.07 -0.71 -7.00
CA LEU A 33 -9.21 0.02 -7.55
C LEU A 33 -8.90 1.51 -7.74
N THR A 34 -8.29 2.11 -6.73
CA THR A 34 -7.90 3.52 -6.79
C THR A 34 -6.53 3.72 -6.15
N VAL A 35 -5.80 4.68 -6.69
CA VAL A 35 -4.57 5.21 -6.10
C VAL A 35 -4.65 6.73 -6.14
N SER A 36 -4.31 7.36 -5.03
CA SER A 36 -4.12 8.80 -4.94
C SER A 36 -2.70 9.08 -4.47
N CYS A 37 -2.10 10.12 -5.04
CA CYS A 37 -0.74 10.51 -4.72
C CYS A 37 -0.67 12.04 -4.78
N ARG A 38 -0.34 12.66 -3.65
CA ARG A 38 -0.11 14.09 -3.54
C ARG A 38 1.38 14.32 -3.29
N TYR A 39 1.99 15.09 -4.17
CA TYR A 39 3.40 15.45 -4.11
C TYR A 39 3.54 16.80 -3.40
N HIS A 40 4.29 16.81 -2.30
CA HIS A 40 4.52 17.99 -1.47
C HIS A 40 5.93 18.55 -1.69
N ALA A 41 6.92 17.66 -1.80
CA ALA A 41 8.31 18.03 -2.06
C ALA A 41 9.02 16.92 -2.86
N PRO A 42 10.03 17.25 -3.67
CA PRO A 42 10.82 16.26 -4.38
C PRO A 42 11.85 15.59 -3.47
N ALA A 43 11.99 14.27 -3.58
CA ALA A 43 13.21 13.56 -3.19
C ALA A 43 14.34 13.90 -4.16
N LYS A 44 15.57 13.90 -3.66
CA LYS A 44 16.79 13.95 -4.47
C LYS A 44 17.38 12.55 -4.61
N TYR A 45 18.30 12.38 -5.55
CA TYR A 45 19.11 11.16 -5.61
C TYR A 45 19.86 10.97 -4.29
N ASP A 46 19.94 9.72 -3.84
CA ASP A 46 20.61 9.30 -2.60
C ASP A 46 19.90 9.76 -1.30
N ASP A 47 18.71 10.38 -1.39
CA ASP A 47 17.88 10.62 -0.20
C ASP A 47 17.37 9.27 0.35
N LEU A 48 17.63 9.03 1.64
CA LEU A 48 16.96 7.98 2.39
C LEU A 48 15.53 8.42 2.73
N VAL A 49 14.58 7.51 2.51
CA VAL A 49 13.15 7.78 2.69
C VAL A 49 12.47 6.69 3.50
N THR A 50 11.58 7.10 4.39
CA THR A 50 10.71 6.21 5.15
C THR A 50 9.35 6.16 4.47
N VAL A 51 8.84 4.95 4.27
CA VAL A 51 7.48 4.71 3.77
C VAL A 51 6.62 4.22 4.93
N GLU A 52 5.90 5.14 5.56
CA GLU A 52 4.92 4.79 6.58
C GLU A 52 3.63 4.32 5.90
N THR A 53 3.22 3.09 6.20
CA THR A 53 1.98 2.50 5.68
C THR A 53 1.03 2.20 6.83
N ALA A 54 -0.22 2.63 6.71
CA ALA A 54 -1.25 2.36 7.71
C ALA A 54 -2.53 1.84 7.06
N LEU A 55 -3.22 0.95 7.75
CA LEU A 55 -4.53 0.48 7.36
C LEU A 55 -5.58 1.52 7.81
N LYS A 56 -6.21 2.19 6.83
CA LYS A 56 -7.22 3.23 7.08
C LYS A 56 -8.57 2.61 7.41
N ALA A 57 -9.00 1.62 6.64
CA ALA A 57 -10.27 0.95 6.85
C ALA A 57 -10.29 -0.45 6.23
N ILE A 58 -11.01 -1.36 6.88
CA ILE A 58 -11.44 -2.63 6.29
C ILE A 58 -12.95 -2.55 6.15
N ARG A 59 -13.45 -2.58 4.90
CA ARG A 59 -14.87 -2.64 4.59
C ARG A 59 -15.08 -3.75 3.59
N SER A 60 -15.07 -5.00 4.07
CA SER A 60 -15.08 -6.19 3.23
C SER A 60 -16.13 -6.08 2.09
N PRO A 61 -15.73 -6.30 0.82
CA PRO A 61 -14.45 -6.87 0.36
C PRO A 61 -13.30 -5.86 0.17
N TYR A 62 -13.45 -4.61 0.62
CA TYR A 62 -12.48 -3.54 0.38
C TYR A 62 -11.46 -3.35 1.51
N LEU A 63 -10.24 -3.01 1.10
CA LEU A 63 -9.12 -2.60 1.96
C LEU A 63 -8.66 -1.21 1.54
N GLU A 64 -8.54 -0.30 2.50
CA GLU A 64 -8.08 1.07 2.26
C GLU A 64 -6.82 1.33 3.09
N PHE A 65 -5.76 1.79 2.42
CA PHE A 65 -4.46 2.10 3.03
C PHE A 65 -4.11 3.57 2.83
N THR A 66 -3.41 4.13 3.81
CA THR A 66 -2.78 5.45 3.74
C THR A 66 -1.27 5.32 3.78
N TYR A 67 -0.60 6.27 3.13
CA TYR A 67 0.85 6.30 3.02
C TYR A 67 1.38 7.70 3.29
N LYS A 68 2.47 7.77 4.04
CA LYS A 68 3.33 8.96 4.14
C LYS A 68 4.74 8.55 3.76
N ILE A 69 5.34 9.33 2.87
CA ILE A 69 6.73 9.14 2.45
C ILE A 69 7.51 10.36 2.89
N THR A 70 8.42 10.15 3.84
CA THR A 70 9.23 11.21 4.46
C THR A 70 10.70 10.99 4.17
N ARG A 71 11.49 12.06 4.14
CA ARG A 71 12.95 11.97 4.07
C ARG A 71 13.53 11.75 5.47
N GLU A 72 14.44 10.80 5.64
CA GLU A 72 14.99 10.44 6.96
C GLU A 72 15.80 11.55 7.65
N PRO A 73 16.66 12.32 6.95
CA PRO A 73 17.43 13.42 7.58
C PRO A 73 16.64 14.47 8.35
N ASP A 74 15.44 14.84 7.88
CA ASP A 74 14.70 16.00 8.39
C ASP A 74 13.19 15.74 8.58
N GLY A 75 12.72 14.53 8.28
CA GLY A 75 11.31 14.16 8.36
C GLY A 75 10.43 14.89 7.34
N LEU A 76 11.01 15.54 6.32
CA LEU A 76 10.23 16.31 5.35
C LEU A 76 9.23 15.40 4.63
N LEU A 77 7.95 15.77 4.68
CA LEU A 77 6.91 15.08 3.94
C LEU A 77 7.09 15.31 2.44
N LEU A 78 7.43 14.23 1.73
CA LEU A 78 7.62 14.25 0.28
C LEU A 78 6.30 13.96 -0.44
N VAL A 79 5.62 12.89 0.00
CA VAL A 79 4.40 12.40 -0.62
C VAL A 79 3.42 11.89 0.43
N SER A 80 2.14 12.15 0.22
CA SER A 80 1.05 11.46 0.89
C SER A 80 0.17 10.75 -0.13
N GLY A 81 -0.29 9.55 0.17
CA GLY A 81 -1.15 8.80 -0.75
C GLY A 81 -2.15 7.92 -0.05
N GLU A 82 -3.11 7.44 -0.82
CA GLU A 82 -4.07 6.43 -0.39
C GLU A 82 -4.30 5.43 -1.51
N THR A 83 -4.55 4.18 -1.15
CA THR A 83 -4.95 3.14 -2.11
C THR A 83 -6.18 2.42 -1.62
N LYS A 84 -7.08 2.09 -2.54
CA LYS A 84 -8.20 1.19 -2.29
C LYS A 84 -8.03 -0.08 -3.10
N GLN A 85 -8.24 -1.22 -2.46
CA GLN A 85 -8.19 -2.53 -3.09
C GLN A 85 -9.45 -3.30 -2.78
N ILE A 86 -9.71 -4.29 -3.61
CA ILE A 86 -10.79 -5.26 -3.42
C ILE A 86 -10.19 -6.65 -3.28
N CYS A 87 -10.71 -7.44 -2.35
CA CYS A 87 -10.41 -8.86 -2.26
C CYS A 87 -11.28 -9.61 -3.27
N THR A 88 -10.64 -10.27 -4.25
CA THR A 88 -11.33 -11.07 -5.27
C THR A 88 -10.80 -12.50 -5.29
N THR A 89 -11.60 -13.40 -5.84
CA THR A 89 -11.14 -14.73 -6.25
C THR A 89 -10.41 -14.68 -7.60
N LYS A 90 -9.77 -15.78 -7.99
CA LYS A 90 -9.19 -15.95 -9.34
C LYS A 90 -10.21 -15.78 -10.47
N ASP A 91 -11.49 -16.01 -10.20
CA ASP A 91 -12.61 -15.79 -11.14
C ASP A 91 -13.08 -14.32 -11.19
N GLY A 92 -12.38 -13.40 -10.51
CA GLY A 92 -12.71 -11.98 -10.46
C GLY A 92 -13.91 -11.63 -9.58
N LYS A 93 -14.53 -12.60 -8.91
CA LYS A 93 -15.68 -12.35 -8.02
C LYS A 93 -15.20 -11.80 -6.67
N PRO A 94 -15.81 -10.71 -6.15
CA PRO A 94 -15.51 -10.19 -4.82
C PRO A 94 -15.75 -11.25 -3.75
N ARG A 95 -14.88 -11.36 -2.75
CA ARG A 95 -15.00 -12.32 -1.65
C ARG A 95 -14.89 -11.60 -0.30
N ARG A 96 -15.75 -12.02 0.63
CA ARG A 96 -15.92 -11.38 1.94
C ARG A 96 -14.85 -11.79 2.94
#